data_AF-A0A2E9RXL9-F1
#
_entry.id   AF-A0A2E9RXL9-F1
#
_cell.length_a   1.000
_cell.length_b   1.000
_cell.length_c   1.000
_cell.angle_alpha   90.00
_cell.angle_beta   90.00
_cell.angle_gamma   90.00
#
_symmetry.space_group_name_H-M   'P 1'
#
loop_
_entity.id
_entity.type
_entity.pdbx_description
1 polymer ?
#
loop_
_entity_poly.entity_id
_entity_poly.type
_entity_poly.pdbx_seq_one_letter_code
_entity_poly.pdbx_strand_id
1 'polypeptide(L)'
;MKKILAIGSALAICVAFSFAAKEATGPVNKECPISGKAVKADQTVDVGVCCGNCAKKVIKDPKLALKAKGDFKKCPISGKPAKKTVKVGFCCGNCKKKASST
;
A
#
# COMPACT_ATOMS: atom_id res chain seq x y z
N MET A 1 -48.33 -42.48 19.84
CA MET A 1 -48.45 -41.88 21.18
C MET A 1 -47.06 -41.55 21.69
N LYS A 2 -46.84 -40.29 22.14
CA LYS A 2 -45.77 -39.81 23.06
C LYS A 2 -44.35 -40.35 22.77
N LYS A 3 -43.32 -39.54 22.51
CA LYS A 3 -42.81 -38.52 23.43
C LYS A 3 -42.08 -37.43 22.64
N ILE A 4 -42.65 -36.23 22.70
CA ILE A 4 -41.94 -34.96 22.51
C ILE A 4 -41.14 -34.72 23.80
N LEU A 5 -40.06 -33.93 23.69
CA LEU A 5 -39.19 -33.36 24.73
C LEU A 5 -37.88 -34.11 25.03
N ALA A 6 -36.82 -33.64 24.37
CA ALA A 6 -35.61 -33.22 25.05
C ALA A 6 -34.97 -32.08 24.25
N ILE A 7 -35.30 -30.86 24.67
CA ILE A 7 -34.59 -29.62 24.33
C ILE A 7 -33.22 -29.73 25.00
N GLY A 8 -32.15 -29.68 24.20
CA GLY A 8 -30.80 -29.87 24.72
C GLY A 8 -29.73 -29.64 23.66
N SER A 9 -29.80 -28.51 22.96
CA SER A 9 -28.63 -28.01 22.24
C SER A 9 -28.68 -26.49 22.20
N ALA A 10 -28.28 -25.91 23.34
CA ALA A 10 -27.74 -24.57 23.37
C ALA A 10 -26.37 -24.62 22.65
N LEU A 11 -26.37 -24.69 21.33
CA LEU A 11 -25.20 -24.33 20.55
C LEU A 11 -25.41 -22.89 20.12
N ALA A 12 -24.87 -21.99 20.95
CA ALA A 12 -24.66 -20.60 20.60
C ALA A 12 -23.85 -20.54 19.29
N ILE A 13 -24.54 -20.39 18.17
CA ILE A 13 -23.93 -19.98 16.91
C ILE A 13 -23.72 -18.46 17.06
N CYS A 14 -22.67 -18.10 17.78
CA CYS A 14 -21.97 -16.84 17.57
C CYS A 14 -21.42 -16.92 16.15
N VAL A 15 -22.20 -16.46 15.16
CA VAL A 15 -21.64 -16.12 13.85
C VAL A 15 -20.71 -14.93 14.12
N ALA A 16 -19.46 -15.24 14.44
CA ALA A 16 -18.37 -14.30 14.34
C ALA A 16 -18.33 -13.90 12.86
N PHE A 17 -19.01 -12.80 12.54
CA PHE A 17 -18.69 -11.99 11.39
C PHE A 17 -17.27 -11.48 11.62
N SER A 18 -16.30 -12.31 11.23
CA SER A 18 -14.94 -11.88 11.01
C SER A 18 -15.00 -10.90 9.85
N PHE A 19 -15.25 -9.63 10.18
CA PHE A 19 -14.92 -8.53 9.29
C PHE A 19 -13.43 -8.66 9.03
N ALA A 20 -13.12 -9.24 7.88
CA ALA A 20 -11.81 -9.21 7.27
C ALA A 20 -11.40 -7.73 7.23
N ALA A 21 -10.56 -7.34 8.18
CA ALA A 21 -9.82 -6.09 8.13
C ALA A 21 -8.98 -6.18 6.86
N LYS A 22 -9.52 -5.62 5.78
CA LYS A 22 -8.81 -5.39 4.54
C LYS A 22 -7.69 -4.43 4.90
N GLU A 23 -6.51 -4.99 5.21
CA GLU A 23 -5.31 -4.21 5.43
C GLU A 23 -5.11 -3.37 4.18
N ALA A 24 -5.45 -2.09 4.30
CA ALA A 24 -5.19 -1.13 3.27
C ALA A 24 -3.67 -1.09 3.14
N THR A 25 -3.15 -1.78 2.12
CA THR A 25 -1.79 -1.59 1.57
C THR A 25 -1.72 -0.16 1.05
N GLY A 26 -1.70 0.78 1.98
CA GLY A 26 -1.64 2.19 1.74
C GLY A 26 -0.26 2.60 1.24
N PRO A 27 -0.13 3.86 0.82
CA PRO A 27 1.17 4.41 0.48
C PRO A 27 2.13 4.30 1.66
N VAL A 28 3.41 4.04 1.36
CA VAL A 28 4.47 3.95 2.37
C VAL A 28 4.79 5.29 3.05
N ASN A 29 4.30 6.39 2.48
CA ASN A 29 4.48 7.75 2.92
C ASN A 29 3.14 8.40 3.29
N LYS A 30 3.17 9.29 4.29
CA LYS A 30 2.03 10.11 4.69
C LYS A 30 2.00 11.49 4.00
N GLU A 31 3.17 11.97 3.58
CA GLU A 31 3.34 13.27 2.94
C GLU A 31 3.81 13.12 1.49
N CYS A 32 3.27 13.96 0.61
CA CYS A 32 3.61 13.99 -0.81
C CYS A 32 5.07 14.42 -0.99
N PRO A 33 5.90 13.63 -1.68
CA PRO A 33 7.32 13.94 -1.86
C PRO A 33 7.57 15.22 -2.68
N ILE A 34 6.58 15.66 -3.45
CA ILE A 34 6.69 16.86 -4.31
C ILE A 34 6.31 18.13 -3.55
N SER A 35 5.23 18.09 -2.77
CA SER A 35 4.63 19.31 -2.18
C SER A 35 4.61 19.33 -0.66
N GLY A 36 4.96 18.24 0.02
CA GLY A 36 4.86 18.10 1.48
C GLY A 36 3.43 18.02 2.04
N LYS A 37 2.39 18.05 1.20
CA LYS A 37 0.98 17.95 1.64
C LYS A 37 0.61 16.49 1.91
N ALA A 38 -0.43 16.25 2.71
CA ALA A 38 -0.95 14.90 2.96
C ALA A 38 -1.23 14.13 1.65
N VAL A 39 -0.86 12.85 1.63
CA VAL A 39 -1.15 11.95 0.50
C VAL A 39 -2.64 11.62 0.45
N LYS A 40 -3.13 11.32 -0.75
CA LYS A 40 -4.46 10.74 -0.96
C LYS A 40 -4.33 9.29 -1.42
N ALA A 41 -5.18 8.42 -0.89
CA ALA A 41 -5.09 6.97 -1.11
C ALA A 41 -5.31 6.57 -2.59
N ASP A 42 -6.07 7.37 -3.34
CA ASP A 42 -6.32 7.21 -4.77
C ASP A 42 -5.15 7.68 -5.65
N GLN A 43 -4.21 8.44 -5.09
CA GLN A 43 -3.08 9.03 -5.81
C GLN A 43 -1.77 8.29 -5.50
N THR A 44 -1.71 7.00 -5.83
CA THR A 44 -0.51 6.18 -5.61
C THR A 44 0.15 5.75 -6.94
N VAL A 45 1.46 5.47 -6.86
CA VAL A 45 2.24 4.79 -7.92
C VAL A 45 3.09 3.69 -7.29
N ASP A 46 3.26 2.60 -8.03
CA ASP A 46 4.19 1.53 -7.68
C ASP A 46 5.59 1.85 -8.21
N VAL A 47 6.56 1.97 -7.31
CA VAL A 47 7.95 2.29 -7.62
C VAL A 47 8.79 1.04 -7.44
N GLY A 48 9.48 0.63 -8.50
CA GLY A 48 10.41 -0.50 -8.44
C GLY A 48 11.68 -0.18 -7.67
N VAL A 49 12.11 -1.11 -6.81
CA VAL A 49 13.36 -1.05 -6.06
C VAL A 49 14.09 -2.38 -6.17
N CYS A 50 15.43 -2.35 -6.19
CA CYS A 50 16.23 -3.55 -6.43
C CYS A 50 16.43 -4.43 -5.18
N CYS A 51 16.17 -3.91 -3.97
CA CYS A 51 16.36 -4.64 -2.71
C CYS A 51 15.56 -4.02 -1.54
N GLY A 52 15.47 -4.73 -0.41
CA GLY A 52 14.78 -4.26 0.78
C GLY A 52 15.41 -3.01 1.42
N ASN A 53 16.73 -2.82 1.31
CA ASN A 53 17.39 -1.61 1.80
C ASN A 53 17.00 -0.38 0.97
N CYS A 54 16.80 -0.53 -0.33
CA CYS A 54 16.29 0.53 -1.19
C CYS A 54 14.84 0.86 -0.85
N ALA A 55 14.01 -0.16 -0.58
CA ALA A 55 12.64 0.04 -0.09
C ALA A 55 12.66 0.88 1.21
N LYS A 56 13.45 0.49 2.21
CA LYS A 56 13.60 1.23 3.47
C LYS A 56 14.06 2.67 3.27
N LYS A 57 14.95 2.93 2.32
CA LYS A 57 15.38 4.29 1.96
C LYS A 57 14.23 5.11 1.37
N VAL A 58 13.44 4.54 0.46
CA VAL A 58 12.26 5.23 -0.11
C VAL A 58 11.17 5.46 0.95
N ILE A 59 10.99 4.54 1.91
CA ILE A 59 10.05 4.73 3.02
C ILE A 59 10.49 5.91 3.91
N LYS A 60 11.80 6.00 4.20
CA LYS A 60 12.37 7.11 5.00
C LYS A 60 12.38 8.43 4.25
N ASP A 61 12.71 8.40 2.96
CA ASP A 61 12.72 9.56 2.07
C ASP A 61 11.99 9.24 0.75
N PRO A 62 10.67 9.53 0.70
CA PRO A 62 9.84 9.27 -0.47
C PRO A 62 10.27 10.07 -1.71
N LYS A 63 11.06 11.14 -1.54
CA LYS A 63 11.61 11.91 -2.66
C LYS A 63 12.59 11.11 -3.49
N LEU A 64 13.22 10.08 -2.90
CA LEU A 64 14.08 9.17 -3.64
C LEU A 64 13.32 8.46 -4.76
N ALA A 65 12.02 8.19 -4.61
CA ALA A 65 11.22 7.61 -5.69
C ALA A 65 11.15 8.49 -6.94
N LEU A 66 11.24 9.81 -6.78
CA LEU A 66 11.19 10.77 -7.89
C LEU A 66 12.42 10.68 -8.79
N LYS A 67 13.54 10.13 -8.29
CA LYS A 67 14.75 9.91 -9.09
C LYS A 67 14.54 8.90 -10.22
N ALA A 68 13.46 8.11 -10.16
CA ALA A 68 13.08 7.20 -11.25
C ALA A 68 12.65 7.94 -12.52
N LYS A 69 12.23 9.21 -12.44
CA LYS A 69 11.75 10.01 -13.58
C LYS A 69 10.76 9.21 -14.45
N GLY A 70 9.77 8.58 -13.83
CA GLY A 70 8.80 7.72 -14.51
C GLY A 70 9.26 6.32 -14.92
N ASP A 71 10.56 6.02 -14.91
CA ASP A 71 11.06 4.65 -15.12
C ASP A 71 11.03 3.84 -13.81
N PHE A 72 9.83 3.47 -13.38
CA PHE A 72 9.60 2.67 -12.18
C PHE A 72 10.02 1.19 -12.34
N LYS A 73 10.56 0.78 -13.50
CA LYS A 73 11.12 -0.56 -13.70
C LYS A 73 12.57 -0.65 -13.21
N LYS A 74 13.21 0.49 -12.95
CA LYS A 74 14.55 0.57 -12.38
C LYS A 74 14.50 1.12 -10.96
N CYS A 75 15.47 0.70 -10.16
CA CYS A 75 15.65 1.22 -8.82
C CYS A 75 16.11 2.69 -8.90
N PRO A 76 15.37 3.64 -8.32
CA PRO A 76 15.72 5.07 -8.38
C PRO A 76 17.00 5.43 -7.61
N ILE A 77 17.48 4.53 -6.76
CA ILE A 77 18.65 4.75 -5.90
C ILE A 77 19.93 4.22 -6.57
N SER A 78 19.85 3.08 -7.26
CA SER A 78 21.02 2.36 -7.78
C SER A 78 21.00 2.14 -9.29
N GLY A 79 19.91 2.46 -9.99
CA GLY A 79 19.72 2.19 -11.42
C GLY A 79 19.57 0.71 -11.80
N LYS A 80 19.75 -0.22 -10.84
CA LYS A 80 19.59 -1.67 -11.05
C LYS A 80 18.12 -2.02 -11.35
N PRO A 81 17.86 -3.15 -12.05
CA PRO A 81 16.49 -3.61 -12.29
C PRO A 81 15.71 -3.78 -10.99
N ALA A 82 14.43 -3.40 -11.01
CA ALA A 82 13.54 -3.57 -9.88
C ALA A 82 13.29 -5.06 -9.60
N LYS A 83 13.34 -5.43 -8.32
CA LYS A 83 13.00 -6.77 -7.83
C LYS A 83 11.78 -6.77 -6.90
N LYS A 84 11.45 -5.61 -6.35
CA LYS A 84 10.34 -5.36 -5.43
C LYS A 84 9.68 -4.04 -5.79
N THR A 85 8.45 -3.84 -5.37
CA THR A 85 7.70 -2.59 -5.56
C THR A 85 7.36 -1.96 -4.22
N VAL A 86 7.32 -0.63 -4.18
CA VAL A 86 6.82 0.16 -3.04
C VAL A 86 5.76 1.13 -3.54
N LYS A 87 4.62 1.21 -2.83
CA LYS A 87 3.56 2.17 -3.16
C LYS A 87 3.89 3.52 -2.60
N VAL A 88 4.10 4.50 -3.46
CA VAL A 88 4.30 5.91 -3.07
C VAL A 88 3.04 6.70 -3.37
N GLY A 89 2.54 7.41 -2.35
CA GLY A 89 1.38 8.28 -2.43
C GLY A 89 1.73 9.72 -2.75
N PHE A 90 0.80 10.41 -3.39
CA PHE A 90 0.86 11.81 -3.77
C PHE A 90 -0.37 12.54 -3.27
N CYS A 91 -0.28 13.87 -3.17
CA CYS A 91 -1.40 14.70 -2.73
C CYS A 91 -2.41 15.00 -3.85
N CYS A 92 -2.01 14.85 -5.12
CA CYS A 92 -2.86 15.13 -6.28
C CYS A 92 -2.35 14.43 -7.56
N GLY A 93 -3.22 14.37 -8.57
CA GLY A 93 -2.90 13.78 -9.88
C GLY A 93 -1.76 14.48 -10.61
N ASN A 94 -1.58 15.80 -10.42
CA ASN A 94 -0.47 16.54 -11.03
C ASN A 94 0.88 16.14 -10.43
N CYS A 95 0.95 15.89 -9.13
CA CYS A 95 2.16 15.38 -8.48
C CYS A 95 2.48 13.96 -8.96
N LYS A 96 1.47 13.09 -9.02
CA LYS A 96 1.61 11.74 -9.60
C LYS A 96 2.12 11.79 -11.05
N LYS A 97 1.54 12.65 -11.89
CA LYS A 97 1.99 12.87 -13.27
C LYS A 97 3.44 13.34 -13.30
N LYS A 98 3.80 14.37 -12.53
CA LYS A 98 5.18 14.89 -12.46
C LYS A 98 6.21 13.84 -12.01
N ALA A 99 5.83 12.90 -11.16
CA ALA A 99 6.69 11.77 -10.79
C ALA A 99 6.84 10.72 -11.90
N SER A 100 5.83 10.60 -12.76
CA SER A 100 5.75 9.64 -13.87
C SER A 100 6.20 10.23 -15.21
N SER A 101 6.35 11.55 -15.29
CA SER A 101 6.85 12.27 -16.46
C SER A 101 8.38 12.26 -16.42
N THR A 102 8.97 11.61 -17.43
CA THR A 102 10.41 11.53 -17.67
C THR A 102 11.01 12.87 -18.08
#